data_AF-A0A212CS57-F1
#
_entry.id   AF-A0A212CS57-F1
#
_cell.length_a   1.000
_cell.length_b   1.000
_cell.length_c   1.000
_cell.angle_alpha   90.00
_cell.angle_beta   90.00
_cell.angle_gamma   90.00
#
_symmetry.space_group_name_H-M   'P 1'
#
loop_
_entity.id
_entity.type
_entity.pdbx_description
1 polymer ?
#
loop_
_entity_poly.entity_id
_entity_poly.type
_entity_poly.pdbx_seq_one_letter_code
_entity_poly.pdbx_strand_id
1 'polypeptide(L)' 'LCTEGLYRVSGNKTDQDNIQKQFDQDHNISLVSMEVTVNAVAGALKAFFADLPDPLIPYSLHPELLEAA' A
#
# COMPACT_ATOMS: atom_id res chain seq x y z
N LEU A 1 12.05 0.05 11.26
CA LEU A 1 12.47 0.48 9.90
C LEU A 1 13.75 -0.22 9.41
N CYS A 2 14.17 -1.34 10.02
CA CYS A 2 15.44 -1.99 9.68
C CYS A 2 15.32 -3.04 8.55
N THR A 3 14.13 -3.17 7.95
CA THR A 3 13.89 -4.14 6.88
C THR A 3 14.52 -3.65 5.58
N GLU A 4 15.52 -4.36 5.10
CA GLU A 4 16.16 -4.05 3.83
C GLU A 4 15.15 -4.18 2.68
N GLY A 5 15.17 -3.20 1.76
CA GLY A 5 14.33 -3.23 0.57
C GLY A 5 12.84 -3.06 0.87
N LEU A 6 12.45 -2.47 1.99
CA LEU A 6 11.06 -2.08 2.26
C LEU A 6 10.49 -1.28 1.07
N TYR A 7 9.23 -1.55 0.71
CA TYR A 7 8.55 -1.06 -0.50
C TYR A 7 9.10 -1.55 -1.86
N ARG A 8 10.37 -1.98 -1.94
CA ARG A 8 10.98 -2.57 -3.14
C ARG A 8 10.72 -4.07 -3.26
N VAL A 9 10.96 -4.82 -2.19
CA VAL A 9 10.74 -6.26 -2.12
C VAL A 9 9.23 -6.53 -2.02
N SER A 10 8.71 -7.37 -2.91
CA SER A 10 7.30 -7.76 -2.90
C SER A 10 6.96 -8.57 -1.65
N GLY A 11 5.86 -8.23 -1.00
CA GLY A 11 5.26 -9.07 0.05
C GLY A 11 4.48 -10.25 -0.52
N ASN A 12 4.06 -11.17 0.36
CA ASN A 12 3.15 -12.25 0.00
C ASN A 12 1.79 -11.66 -0.45
N LYS A 13 1.26 -12.11 -1.60
CA LYS A 13 0.01 -11.58 -2.17
C LYS A 13 -1.22 -12.01 -1.37
N THR A 14 -1.25 -13.25 -0.87
CA THR A 14 -2.35 -13.75 -0.03
C THR A 14 -2.47 -12.93 1.26
N ASP A 15 -1.35 -12.60 1.89
CA ASP A 15 -1.36 -11.76 3.10
C ASP A 15 -1.84 -10.34 2.80
N GLN A 16 -1.42 -9.76 1.67
CA GLN A 16 -1.88 -8.44 1.22
C GLN A 16 -3.40 -8.41 1.03
N ASP A 17 -3.95 -9.43 0.40
CA ASP A 17 -5.39 -9.53 0.12
C ASP A 17 -6.18 -9.77 1.40
N ASN A 18 -5.63 -10.58 2.32
CA ASN A 18 -6.24 -10.79 3.62
C ASN A 18 -6.25 -9.51 4.47
N ILE A 19 -5.18 -8.70 4.43
CA ILE A 19 -5.15 -7.39 5.11
C ILE A 19 -6.28 -6.49 4.61
N GLN A 20 -6.41 -6.33 3.28
CA GLN A 20 -7.46 -5.50 2.69
C GLN A 20 -8.85 -6.00 3.08
N LYS A 21 -9.10 -7.30 2.89
CA LYS A 21 -10.38 -7.92 3.22
C LYS A 21 -10.79 -7.73 4.69
N GLN A 22 -9.84 -7.88 5.61
CA GLN A 22 -10.11 -7.70 7.04
C GLN A 22 -10.34 -6.23 7.38
N PHE A 23 -9.56 -5.33 6.79
CA PHE A 23 -9.74 -3.88 6.96
C PHE A 23 -11.12 -3.42 6.46
N ASP A 24 -11.57 -3.90 5.30
CA ASP A 24 -12.90 -3.59 4.75
C ASP A 24 -14.05 -4.05 5.65
N GLN A 25 -13.82 -5.06 6.52
CA GLN A 25 -14.80 -5.57 7.47
C GLN A 25 -14.76 -4.82 8.81
N ASP A 26 -13.57 -4.51 9.31
CA ASP A 26 -13.34 -3.73 10.52
C ASP A 26 -12.09 -2.86 10.37
N HIS A 27 -12.27 -1.55 10.41
CA HIS A 27 -11.16 -0.60 10.32
C HIS A 27 -10.22 -0.62 11.54
N ASN A 28 -10.56 -1.33 12.63
CA ASN A 28 -9.76 -1.43 13.85
C ASN A 28 -8.85 -2.68 13.91
N ILE A 29 -8.50 -3.25 12.75
CA ILE A 29 -7.61 -4.43 12.72
C ILE A 29 -6.25 -4.20 13.40
N SER A 30 -5.73 -5.24 14.03
CA SER A 30 -4.37 -5.29 14.56
C SER A 30 -3.46 -6.06 13.61
N LEU A 31 -2.66 -5.35 12.81
CA LEU A 31 -1.69 -5.98 11.90
C LEU A 31 -0.64 -6.82 12.65
N VAL A 32 -0.31 -6.44 13.90
CA VAL A 32 0.61 -7.21 14.76
C VAL A 32 0.01 -8.57 15.11
N SER A 33 -1.29 -8.62 15.39
CA SER A 33 -2.01 -9.86 15.74
C SER A 33 -2.24 -10.77 14.53
N MET A 34 -2.11 -10.25 13.31
CA MET A 34 -2.28 -11.02 12.07
C MET A 34 -1.03 -11.80 11.66
N GLU A 35 0.11 -11.60 12.36
CA GLU A 35 1.39 -12.27 12.07
C GLU A 35 1.89 -12.10 10.61
N VAL A 36 1.47 -11.00 9.96
CA VAL A 36 1.87 -10.68 8.58
C VAL A 36 3.23 -10.01 8.52
N THR A 37 3.94 -10.20 7.40
CA THR A 37 5.24 -9.54 7.18
C THR A 37 5.08 -8.04 6.89
N VAL A 38 6.09 -7.24 7.23
CA VAL A 38 6.11 -5.81 6.90
C VAL A 38 6.05 -5.56 5.38
N ASN A 39 6.59 -6.46 4.57
CA ASN A 39 6.52 -6.36 3.11
C ASN A 39 5.11 -6.61 2.59
N ALA A 40 4.32 -7.48 3.26
CA ALA A 40 2.91 -7.65 2.94
C ALA A 40 2.11 -6.39 3.31
N VAL A 41 2.34 -5.79 4.48
CA VAL A 41 1.71 -4.52 4.85
C VAL A 41 2.07 -3.40 3.86
N ALA A 42 3.35 -3.28 3.49
CA ALA A 42 3.79 -2.32 2.48
C ALA A 42 3.16 -2.57 1.10
N GLY A 43 2.96 -3.84 0.73
CA GLY A 43 2.26 -4.23 -0.49
C GLY A 43 0.79 -3.82 -0.48
N ALA A 44 0.08 -4.08 0.63
CA ALA A 44 -1.34 -3.71 0.78
C ALA A 44 -1.53 -2.18 0.72
N LEU A 45 -0.63 -1.40 1.34
CA LEU A 45 -0.64 0.06 1.23
C LEU A 45 -0.43 0.54 -0.21
N LYS A 46 0.48 -0.09 -0.97
CA LYS A 46 0.67 0.26 -2.38
C LYS A 46 -0.56 -0.08 -3.22
N ALA A 47 -1.19 -1.22 -2.97
CA ALA A 47 -2.41 -1.63 -3.65
C ALA A 47 -3.54 -0.61 -3.44
N PHE A 48 -3.74 -0.14 -2.20
CA PHE A 48 -4.73 0.91 -1.90
C PHE A 48 -4.60 2.14 -2.81
N PHE A 49 -3.39 2.67 -3.00
CA PHE A 49 -3.18 3.82 -3.89
C PHE A 49 -3.34 3.49 -5.37
N ALA A 50 -3.02 2.25 -5.78
CA ALA A 50 -3.19 1.79 -7.15
C ALA A 50 -4.66 1.56 -7.52
N ASP A 51 -5.49 1.23 -6.54
CA ASP A 51 -6.91 0.92 -6.71
C ASP A 51 -7.82 2.16 -6.56
N LEU A 52 -7.25 3.34 -6.28
CA LEU A 52 -8.01 4.58 -6.25
C LEU A 52 -8.62 4.88 -7.64
N PRO A 53 -9.88 5.40 -7.72
CA PRO A 53 -10.50 5.79 -8.98
C PRO A 53 -9.68 6.82 -9.77
N ASP A 54 -9.07 7.76 -9.03
CA ASP A 54 -8.13 8.75 -9.52
C ASP A 54 -6.78 8.53 -8.82
N PRO A 55 -5.65 8.69 -9.52
CA PRO A 55 -4.33 8.54 -8.89
C PRO A 55 -4.15 9.54 -7.75
N LEU A 56 -3.34 9.16 -6.75
CA LEU A 56 -3.01 10.03 -5.62
C LEU A 56 -2.50 11.41 -6.05
N ILE A 57 -1.76 11.48 -7.17
CA ILE A 57 -1.40 12.72 -7.84
C ILE A 57 -2.32 12.87 -9.06
N PRO A 58 -3.32 13.77 -9.02
CA PRO A 58 -4.23 14.01 -10.13
C PRO A 58 -3.48 14.35 -11.42
N TYR A 59 -3.93 13.80 -12.56
CA TYR A 59 -3.31 14.03 -13.86
C TYR A 59 -3.24 15.50 -14.27
N SER A 60 -4.16 16.33 -13.78
CA SER A 60 -4.15 17.79 -14.02
C SER A 60 -2.91 18.49 -13.48
N LEU A 61 -2.25 17.92 -12.45
CA LEU A 61 -1.04 18.48 -11.85
C LEU A 61 0.26 17.96 -12.50
N HIS A 62 0.17 16.97 -13.39
CA HIS A 62 1.36 16.36 -13.98
C HIS A 62 2.17 17.34 -14.85
N PRO A 63 1.57 18.23 -15.67
CA PRO A 63 2.32 19.22 -16.43
C PRO A 63 3.13 20.16 -15.54
N GLU A 64 2.53 20.68 -14.47
CA GLU A 64 3.20 21.57 -13.51
C GLU A 64 4.38 20.88 -12.81
N LEU A 65 4.22 19.60 -12.45
CA LEU A 65 5.29 18.79 -11.85
C LEU A 65 6.44 18.51 -12.82
N LEU A 66 6.14 18.31 -14.11
CA LEU A 66 7.15 18.09 -15.15
C LEU A 66 7.91 19.37 -15.47
N GLU A 67 7.24 20.53 -15.46
CA GLU A 67 7.88 21.83 -15.69
C GLU A 67 8.80 22.25 -14.53
N ALA A 68 8.48 21.83 -13.31
CA ALA A 68 9.23 22.18 -12.10
C ALA A 68 10.44 21.27 -11.81
N ALA A 69 10.59 20.14 -12.52
CA ALA A 69 11.63 19.13 -12.31
C ALA A 69 12.94 19.45 -13.04
#